data_AF-A0A2E1KWG0-F1
#
_entry.id   AF-A0A2E1KWG0-F1
#
_cell.length_a   1.000
_cell.length_b   1.000
_cell.length_c   1.000
_cell.angle_alpha   90.00
_cell.angle_beta   90.00
_cell.angle_gamma   90.00
#
_symmetry.space_group_name_H-M   'P 1'
#
loop_
_entity.id
_entity.type
_entity.pdbx_description
1 polymer ?
#
loop_
_entity_poly.entity_id
_entity_poly.type
_entity_poly.pdbx_seq_one_letter_code
_entity_poly.pdbx_strand_id
1 'polypeptide(L)'
;MTHKQIHLGQQLRQTNNVEVGGKYVSIEGETFYQIENYDQMKDFFISVVSDSDHWMFISTRGGLSAGRINSENALFPYYTDDKVSDGSPFTGSRTIALATIDEKTSLWEPFSEQYNGIYNSTRNLYKNVFGDKLIFEEIN
;
A
#
# COMPACT_ATOMS: atom_id res chain seq x y z
N MET A 1 -31.38 -6.92 -3.46
CA MET A 1 -30.71 -8.23 -3.35
C MET A 1 -30.30 -8.43 -1.90
N THR A 2 -30.54 -9.60 -1.31
CA THR A 2 -30.22 -9.87 0.11
C THR A 2 -28.71 -10.03 0.27
N HIS A 3 -28.11 -9.21 1.14
CA HIS A 3 -26.68 -9.33 1.49
C HIS A 3 -26.44 -10.69 2.18
N LYS A 4 -25.60 -11.54 1.57
CA LYS A 4 -25.16 -12.80 2.18
C LYS A 4 -23.94 -12.53 3.05
N GLN A 5 -23.96 -13.03 4.28
CA GLN A 5 -22.77 -13.03 5.14
C GLN A 5 -21.81 -14.12 4.65
N ILE A 6 -20.59 -13.73 4.26
CA ILE A 6 -19.54 -14.63 3.77
C ILE A 6 -18.56 -14.87 4.91
N HIS A 7 -18.26 -16.13 5.21
CA HIS A 7 -17.31 -16.50 6.26
C HIS A 7 -16.09 -17.21 5.63
N LEU A 8 -14.89 -16.92 6.16
CA LEU A 8 -13.64 -17.63 5.88
C LEU A 8 -13.29 -18.43 7.14
N GLY A 9 -13.59 -19.73 7.13
CA GLY A 9 -13.56 -20.54 8.34
C GLY A 9 -14.59 -20.02 9.37
N GLN A 10 -14.12 -19.62 10.55
CA GLN A 10 -14.95 -19.04 11.62
C GLN A 10 -15.05 -17.51 11.54
N GLN A 11 -14.31 -16.84 10.66
CA GLN A 11 -14.22 -15.39 10.62
C GLN A 11 -15.16 -14.81 9.55
N LEU A 12 -15.97 -13.82 9.95
CA LEU A 12 -16.81 -13.09 9.00
C LEU A 12 -15.91 -12.23 8.10
N ARG A 13 -16.07 -12.38 6.78
CA ARG A 13 -15.38 -11.55 5.80
C ARG A 13 -15.89 -10.12 5.87
N GLN A 14 -14.99 -9.20 6.15
CA GLN A 14 -15.24 -7.76 6.12
C GLN A 14 -15.34 -7.30 4.66
N THR A 15 -16.33 -6.46 4.39
CA THR A 15 -16.49 -5.80 3.10
C THR A 15 -16.46 -4.30 3.33
N ASN A 16 -15.31 -3.70 3.06
CA ASN A 16 -15.12 -2.27 3.17
C ASN A 16 -15.40 -1.67 1.80
N ASN A 17 -16.60 -1.13 1.62
CA ASN A 17 -16.96 -0.35 0.45
C ASN A 17 -17.11 1.10 0.93
N VAL A 18 -15.97 1.70 1.24
CA VAL A 18 -15.86 3.04 1.82
C VAL A 18 -15.53 4.01 0.69
N GLU A 19 -16.08 5.22 0.75
CA GLU A 19 -15.83 6.25 -0.25
C GLU A 19 -14.35 6.67 -0.24
N VAL A 20 -13.80 6.90 -1.43
CA VAL A 20 -12.44 7.41 -1.60
C VAL A 20 -12.45 8.92 -1.28
N GLY A 21 -11.63 9.31 -0.32
CA GLY A 21 -11.50 10.70 0.13
C GLY A 21 -10.16 11.31 -0.27
N GLY A 22 -10.08 12.63 -0.24
CA GLY A 22 -8.86 13.37 -0.54
C GLY A 22 -8.75 14.63 0.31
N LYS A 23 -7.63 14.81 1.02
CA LYS A 23 -7.40 16.01 1.84
C LYS A 23 -5.92 16.29 2.07
N TYR A 24 -5.61 17.55 2.35
CA TYR A 24 -4.28 17.90 2.86
C TYR A 24 -4.19 17.63 4.36
N VAL A 25 -3.08 17.02 4.78
CA VAL A 25 -2.75 16.73 6.18
C VAL A 25 -1.32 17.17 6.50
N SER A 26 -1.05 17.39 7.78
CA SER A 26 0.30 17.68 8.28
C SER A 26 0.84 16.45 9.00
N ILE A 27 1.96 15.90 8.54
CA ILE A 27 2.67 14.77 9.16
C ILE A 27 4.06 15.27 9.53
N GLU A 28 4.40 15.24 10.82
CA GLU A 28 5.71 15.67 11.35
C GLU A 28 6.14 17.10 10.90
N GLY A 29 5.17 18.01 10.72
CA GLY A 29 5.42 19.39 10.28
C GLY A 29 5.52 19.59 8.77
N GLU A 30 5.31 18.53 7.98
CA GLU A 30 5.31 18.58 6.51
C GLU A 30 3.90 18.35 5.95
N THR A 31 3.58 19.02 4.84
CA THR A 31 2.26 18.92 4.20
C THR A 31 2.22 17.76 3.20
N PHE A 32 1.23 16.88 3.36
CA PHE A 32 0.92 15.77 2.47
C PHE A 32 -0.48 15.89 1.91
N TYR A 33 -0.68 15.43 0.68
CA TYR A 33 -2.00 15.07 0.19
C TYR A 33 -2.27 13.60 0.51
N GLN A 34 -3.32 13.35 1.28
CA GLN A 34 -3.81 12.02 1.63
C GLN A 34 -4.89 11.60 0.64
N ILE A 35 -4.77 10.40 0.11
CA ILE A 35 -5.85 9.64 -0.53
C ILE A 35 -6.33 8.60 0.47
N GLU A 36 -7.55 8.79 0.96
CA GLU A 36 -8.21 7.87 1.89
C GLU A 36 -8.81 6.69 1.13
N ASN A 37 -8.67 5.48 1.69
CA ASN A 37 -9.17 4.23 1.09
C ASN A 37 -8.68 4.04 -0.36
N TYR A 38 -7.37 4.28 -0.59
CA TYR A 38 -6.82 4.27 -1.95
C TYR A 38 -6.95 2.90 -2.62
N ASP A 39 -7.09 1.82 -1.83
CA ASP A 39 -7.33 0.45 -2.27
C ASP A 39 -8.72 0.23 -2.91
N GLN A 40 -9.61 1.21 -2.80
CA GLN A 40 -10.91 1.23 -3.50
C GLN A 40 -10.82 1.88 -4.90
N MET A 41 -9.64 2.39 -5.28
CA MET A 41 -9.36 2.89 -6.63
C MET A 41 -8.76 1.78 -7.50
N LYS A 42 -8.81 1.96 -8.82
CA LYS A 42 -7.99 1.15 -9.72
C LYS A 42 -6.51 1.42 -9.40
N ASP A 43 -5.71 0.36 -9.34
CA ASP A 43 -4.27 0.45 -9.15
C ASP A 43 -3.62 1.44 -10.13
N PHE A 44 -2.69 2.24 -9.62
CA PHE A 44 -1.98 3.24 -10.40
C PHE A 44 -0.50 3.29 -10.05
N PHE A 45 0.27 3.91 -10.93
CA PHE A 45 1.73 3.99 -10.84
C PHE A 45 2.19 5.40 -10.48
N ILE A 46 3.20 5.49 -9.64
CA ILE A 46 3.67 6.74 -9.04
C ILE A 46 5.16 6.89 -9.35
N SER A 47 5.56 8.07 -9.82
CA SER A 47 6.95 8.49 -9.82
C SER A 47 7.23 9.33 -8.57
N VAL A 48 8.30 8.97 -7.85
CA VAL A 48 8.81 9.74 -6.71
C VAL A 48 10.06 10.49 -7.18
N VAL A 49 10.05 11.81 -7.04
CA VAL A 49 11.13 12.66 -7.54
C VAL A 49 12.25 12.80 -6.50
N SER A 50 13.41 13.23 -6.96
CA SER A 50 14.59 13.48 -6.13
C SER A 50 15.32 14.70 -6.69
N ASP A 51 15.93 15.49 -5.82
CA ASP A 51 16.84 16.60 -6.18
C ASP A 51 18.24 16.10 -6.58
N SER A 52 18.59 14.88 -6.15
CA SER A 52 19.79 14.14 -6.57
C SER A 52 19.49 13.21 -7.76
N ASP A 53 20.25 12.13 -7.92
CA ASP A 53 20.16 11.18 -9.04
C ASP A 53 19.30 9.94 -8.77
N HIS A 54 18.48 9.94 -7.72
CA HIS A 54 17.56 8.82 -7.44
C HIS A 54 16.41 8.78 -8.45
N TRP A 55 16.02 7.59 -8.83
CA TRP A 55 14.77 7.32 -9.53
C TRP A 55 13.98 6.25 -8.76
N MET A 56 12.67 6.44 -8.68
CA MET A 56 11.76 5.47 -8.08
C MET A 56 10.42 5.50 -8.79
N PHE A 57 9.96 4.30 -9.15
CA PHE A 57 8.64 4.05 -9.68
C PHE A 57 7.96 2.98 -8.83
N ILE A 58 6.75 3.25 -8.37
CA ILE A 58 6.05 2.38 -7.41
C ILE A 58 4.57 2.30 -7.74
N SER A 59 4.05 1.08 -7.71
CA SER A 59 2.62 0.77 -7.81
C SER A 59 1.94 1.04 -6.48
N THR A 60 0.65 1.42 -6.49
CA THR A 60 -0.18 1.43 -5.29
C THR A 60 -0.31 0.07 -4.60
N ARG A 61 0.03 -1.01 -5.31
CA ARG A 61 0.16 -2.37 -4.77
C ARG A 61 1.43 -2.56 -3.92
N GLY A 62 2.32 -1.57 -3.85
CA GLY A 62 3.58 -1.60 -3.10
C GLY A 62 4.78 -2.13 -3.87
N GLY A 63 4.57 -2.79 -5.02
CA GLY A 63 5.64 -3.22 -5.92
C GLY A 63 6.38 -2.01 -6.52
N LEU A 64 7.72 -2.04 -6.49
CA LEU A 64 8.54 -0.93 -6.94
C LEU A 64 9.76 -1.33 -7.76
N SER A 65 10.22 -0.38 -8.55
CA SER A 65 11.54 -0.34 -9.14
C SER A 65 12.21 0.97 -8.72
N ALA A 66 13.45 0.91 -8.24
CA ALA A 66 14.18 2.09 -7.81
C ALA A 66 15.68 1.90 -8.02
N GLY A 67 16.42 3.00 -8.11
CA GLY A 67 17.87 3.02 -8.26
C GLY A 67 18.40 4.44 -8.32
N ARG A 68 19.64 4.59 -8.82
CA ARG A 68 20.28 5.89 -9.04
C ARG A 68 20.79 5.98 -10.46
N ILE A 69 20.92 7.18 -11.01
CA ILE A 69 21.49 7.48 -12.35
C ILE A 69 20.69 6.88 -13.51
N ASN A 70 20.63 5.55 -13.65
CA ASN A 70 19.93 4.83 -14.71
C ASN A 70 19.55 3.40 -14.27
N SER A 71 18.91 2.64 -15.16
CA SER A 71 18.41 1.28 -14.92
C SER A 71 19.50 0.23 -14.65
N GLU A 72 20.75 0.46 -15.10
CA GLU A 72 21.86 -0.46 -14.83
C GLU A 72 22.34 -0.38 -13.37
N ASN A 73 21.92 0.66 -12.66
CA ASN A 73 22.23 0.90 -11.25
C ASN A 73 20.94 0.78 -10.39
N ALA A 74 20.12 -0.22 -10.73
CA ALA A 74 18.87 -0.50 -10.06
C ALA A 74 19.09 -1.23 -8.72
N LEU A 75 18.42 -0.75 -7.68
CA LEU A 75 18.28 -1.43 -6.39
C LEU A 75 17.22 -2.54 -6.45
N PHE A 76 16.13 -2.30 -7.18
CA PHE A 76 15.09 -3.29 -7.47
C PHE A 76 14.96 -3.48 -8.98
N PRO A 77 14.67 -4.69 -9.47
CA PRO A 77 14.65 -4.98 -10.91
C PRO A 77 13.89 -3.94 -11.74
N TYR A 78 14.49 -3.52 -12.86
CA TYR A 78 13.89 -2.57 -13.77
C TYR A 78 13.06 -3.29 -14.83
N TYR A 79 11.74 -3.26 -14.67
CA TYR A 79 10.75 -3.85 -15.58
C TYR A 79 9.67 -2.83 -15.97
N THR A 80 8.82 -3.24 -16.90
CA THR A 80 7.61 -2.51 -17.25
C THR A 80 6.66 -2.42 -16.05
N ASP A 81 5.83 -1.39 -16.03
CA ASP A 81 4.94 -1.03 -14.91
C ASP A 81 3.95 -2.15 -14.53
N ASP A 82 3.44 -2.88 -15.52
CA ASP A 82 2.63 -4.09 -15.35
C ASP A 82 3.38 -5.15 -14.53
N LYS A 83 4.61 -5.48 -14.91
CA LYS A 83 5.44 -6.50 -14.21
C LYS A 83 5.88 -6.04 -12.82
N VAL A 84 6.16 -4.75 -12.65
CA VAL A 84 6.46 -4.19 -11.32
C VAL A 84 5.23 -4.31 -10.41
N SER A 85 4.04 -4.02 -10.93
CA SER A 85 2.77 -4.12 -10.19
C SER A 85 2.44 -5.58 -9.82
N ASP A 86 2.58 -6.51 -10.76
CA ASP A 86 2.38 -7.95 -10.54
C ASP A 86 3.43 -8.55 -9.57
N GLY A 87 4.62 -7.96 -9.54
CA GLY A 87 5.70 -8.33 -8.64
C GLY A 87 5.53 -7.87 -7.19
N SER A 88 4.49 -7.10 -6.85
CA SER A 88 4.24 -6.56 -5.50
C SER A 88 4.34 -7.59 -4.35
N PRO A 89 3.90 -8.86 -4.48
CA PRO A 89 4.04 -9.83 -3.38
C PRO A 89 5.49 -10.28 -3.13
N PHE A 90 6.41 -10.02 -4.06
CA PHE A 90 7.76 -10.59 -4.07
C PHE A 90 8.88 -9.55 -4.01
N THR A 91 8.62 -8.32 -4.45
CA THR A 91 9.65 -7.26 -4.58
C THR A 91 9.19 -5.99 -3.89
N GLY A 92 9.94 -5.57 -2.87
CA GLY A 92 9.75 -4.30 -2.18
C GLY A 92 9.50 -4.44 -0.69
N SER A 93 8.63 -3.59 -0.16
CA SER A 93 8.29 -3.61 1.26
C SER A 93 7.44 -4.82 1.60
N ARG A 94 7.75 -5.47 2.73
CA ARG A 94 6.93 -6.54 3.28
C ARG A 94 6.98 -6.51 4.79
N THR A 95 5.83 -6.60 5.42
CA THR A 95 5.69 -6.64 6.88
C THR A 95 4.75 -7.77 7.25
N ILE A 96 5.19 -8.64 8.17
CA ILE A 96 4.38 -9.71 8.73
C ILE A 96 4.51 -9.62 10.24
N ALA A 97 3.38 -9.52 10.94
CA ALA A 97 3.32 -9.40 12.38
C ALA A 97 2.42 -10.48 12.98
N LEU A 98 2.82 -11.02 14.12
CA LEU A 98 1.95 -11.79 15.00
C LEU A 98 1.56 -10.89 16.17
N ALA A 99 0.27 -10.63 16.33
CA ALA A 99 -0.28 -9.82 17.41
C ALA A 99 -1.09 -10.71 18.36
N THR A 100 -0.74 -10.72 19.64
CA THR A 100 -1.46 -11.47 20.68
C THR A 100 -2.31 -10.51 21.50
N ILE A 101 -3.62 -10.76 21.53
CA ILE A 101 -4.58 -10.09 22.40
C ILE A 101 -5.25 -11.18 23.22
N ASP A 102 -5.16 -11.06 24.55
CA ASP A 102 -5.53 -12.11 25.51
C ASP A 102 -4.83 -13.45 25.18
N GLU A 103 -5.58 -14.53 24.99
CA GLU A 103 -5.05 -15.86 24.64
C GLU A 103 -5.03 -16.12 23.12
N LYS A 104 -5.40 -15.12 22.30
CA LYS A 104 -5.50 -15.27 20.84
C LYS A 104 -4.36 -14.55 20.13
N THR A 105 -3.55 -15.31 19.39
CA THR A 105 -2.55 -14.77 18.45
C THR A 105 -3.12 -14.71 17.05
N SER A 106 -3.03 -13.55 16.40
CA SER A 106 -3.51 -13.31 15.04
C SER A 106 -2.34 -12.90 14.12
N LEU A 107 -2.38 -13.34 12.86
CA LEU A 107 -1.41 -12.97 11.82
C LEU A 107 -1.90 -11.74 11.07
N TRP A 108 -1.13 -10.67 11.06
CA TRP A 108 -1.38 -9.48 10.26
C TRP A 108 -0.24 -9.25 9.27
N GLU A 109 -0.56 -9.27 7.97
CA GLU A 109 0.34 -8.91 6.88
C GLU A 109 -0.27 -7.72 6.13
N PRO A 110 0.02 -6.47 6.54
CA PRO A 110 -0.54 -5.30 5.87
C PRO A 110 -0.13 -5.22 4.40
N PHE A 111 -0.97 -4.57 3.59
CA PHE A 111 -0.84 -4.42 2.13
C PHE A 111 -0.92 -5.72 1.31
N SER A 112 -0.88 -6.89 1.94
CA SER A 112 -1.06 -8.18 1.27
C SER A 112 -2.48 -8.37 0.74
N GLU A 113 -2.61 -8.94 -0.45
CA GLU A 113 -3.89 -9.36 -1.01
C GLU A 113 -4.35 -10.73 -0.50
N GLN A 114 -3.44 -11.52 0.08
CA GLN A 114 -3.71 -12.91 0.48
C GLN A 114 -4.77 -13.01 1.58
N TYR A 115 -4.90 -11.97 2.39
CA TYR A 115 -5.76 -11.92 3.58
C TYR A 115 -6.85 -10.84 3.47
N ASN A 116 -7.20 -10.41 2.26
CA ASN A 116 -8.19 -9.37 2.02
C ASN A 116 -9.56 -9.72 2.62
N GLY A 117 -10.09 -8.80 3.43
CA GLY A 117 -11.38 -8.94 4.11
C GLY A 117 -11.34 -9.82 5.37
N ILE A 118 -10.17 -10.25 5.85
CA ILE A 118 -10.05 -10.87 7.17
C ILE A 118 -10.22 -9.79 8.26
N TYR A 119 -9.51 -8.68 8.12
CA TYR A 119 -9.55 -7.54 9.03
C TYR A 119 -10.42 -6.41 8.49
N ASN A 120 -10.95 -5.58 9.40
CA ASN A 120 -11.63 -4.34 9.04
C ASN A 120 -10.59 -3.22 8.91
N SER A 121 -9.79 -3.27 7.85
CA SER A 121 -8.69 -2.32 7.67
C SER A 121 -9.03 -1.18 6.71
N THR A 122 -8.34 -0.06 6.89
CA THR A 122 -8.35 1.09 5.97
C THR A 122 -6.94 1.33 5.46
N ARG A 123 -6.78 1.57 4.15
CA ARG A 123 -5.49 1.88 3.55
C ARG A 123 -5.45 3.31 3.04
N ASN A 124 -4.45 4.05 3.47
CA ASN A 124 -4.24 5.45 3.09
C ASN A 124 -2.90 5.61 2.38
N LEU A 125 -2.86 6.49 1.39
CA LEU A 125 -1.66 6.82 0.64
C LEU A 125 -1.40 8.32 0.77
N TYR A 126 -0.17 8.69 1.08
CA TYR A 126 0.22 10.08 1.27
C TYR A 126 1.38 10.43 0.37
N LYS A 127 1.29 11.54 -0.35
CA LYS A 127 2.42 12.13 -1.09
C LYS A 127 2.62 13.57 -0.64
N ASN A 128 3.84 13.95 -0.30
CA ASN A 128 4.11 15.32 0.11
C ASN A 128 3.97 16.30 -1.06
N VAL A 129 3.84 17.58 -0.76
CA VAL A 129 3.66 18.63 -1.78
C VAL A 129 4.84 18.69 -2.77
N PHE A 130 6.07 18.39 -2.31
CA PHE A 130 7.25 18.37 -3.17
C PHE A 130 7.35 17.11 -4.04
N GLY A 131 6.65 16.04 -3.67
CA GLY A 131 6.56 14.80 -4.41
C GLY A 131 7.76 13.86 -4.28
N ASP A 132 8.68 14.11 -3.36
CA ASP A 132 9.85 13.29 -3.05
C ASP A 132 9.62 12.32 -1.88
N LYS A 133 8.46 12.40 -1.19
CA LYS A 133 8.07 11.49 -0.11
C LYS A 133 6.72 10.83 -0.38
N LEU A 134 6.65 9.55 -0.06
CA LEU A 134 5.47 8.70 -0.19
C LEU A 134 5.31 7.84 1.06
N ILE A 135 4.10 7.78 1.62
CA ILE A 135 3.77 6.97 2.79
C ILE A 135 2.59 6.06 2.45
N PHE A 136 2.76 4.78 2.75
CA PHE A 136 1.68 3.80 2.74
C PHE A 136 1.28 3.50 4.19
N GLU A 137 -0.01 3.55 4.49
CA GLU A 137 -0.56 3.26 5.80
C GLU A 137 -1.68 2.23 5.68
N GLU A 138 -1.66 1.23 6.57
CA GLU A 138 -2.80 0.34 6.81
C GLU A 138 -3.10 0.36 8.31
N ILE A 139 -4.36 0.63 8.66
CA ILE A 139 -4.87 0.61 10.03
C ILE A 139 -5.73 -0.63 10.17
N ASN A 140 -5.46 -1.47 11.17
CA ASN A 140 -6.20 -2.68 11.55
C ASN A 140 -6.77 -2.51 12.96
#